data_AF-A0A1H4LFA5-F1
#
_entry.id   AF-A0A1H4LFA5-F1
#
_cell.length_a   1.000
_cell.length_b   1.000
_cell.length_c   1.000
_cell.angle_alpha   90.00
_cell.angle_beta   90.00
_cell.angle_gamma   90.00
#
_symmetry.space_group_name_H-M   'P 1'
#
loop_
_entity.id
_entity.type
_entity.pdbx_description
1 polymer ?
#
loop_
_entity_poly.entity_id
_entity_poly.type
_entity_poly.pdbx_seq_one_letter_code
_entity_poly.pdbx_strand_id
1 'polypeptide(L)' 'MTWQSTPSRPASLSRLDRLPPVSRLLVAIGLGLARWQIRKRTRLSLARLDDHLLRDIGMAPVTRDSEVAKPFWRA' A
#
# COMPACT_ATOMS: atom_id res chain seq x y z
N MET A 1 -32.85 13.64 -12.28
CA MET A 1 -32.01 13.75 -11.07
C MET A 1 -30.67 13.05 -11.35
N THR A 2 -29.78 13.68 -12.12
CA THR A 2 -28.50 13.08 -12.53
C THR A 2 -27.40 13.54 -11.57
N TRP A 3 -26.90 12.61 -10.75
CA TRP A 3 -25.75 12.84 -9.89
C TRP A 3 -24.48 12.93 -10.75
N GLN A 4 -23.97 14.14 -10.98
CA GLN A 4 -22.61 14.32 -11.51
C GLN A 4 -21.64 14.39 -10.32
N SER A 5 -21.02 13.25 -9.99
CA SER A 5 -19.91 13.20 -9.04
C SER A 5 -18.66 13.70 -9.75
N THR A 6 -18.30 14.98 -9.61
CA THR A 6 -17.00 15.48 -10.05
C THR A 6 -15.94 14.82 -9.17
N PRO A 7 -15.00 14.01 -9.69
CA PRO A 7 -13.90 13.53 -8.87
C PRO A 7 -13.05 14.75 -8.49
N SER A 8 -13.17 15.18 -7.24
CA SER A 8 -12.34 16.24 -6.66
C SER A 8 -10.90 15.72 -6.62
N ARG A 9 -10.13 16.12 -7.64
CA ARG A 9 -8.72 15.78 -7.76
C ARG A 9 -8.02 16.31 -6.50
N PRO A 10 -7.34 15.47 -5.70
CA PRO A 10 -6.81 15.89 -4.41
C PRO A 10 -5.77 17.01 -4.62
N ALA A 11 -5.94 18.11 -3.88
CA ALA A 11 -5.11 19.33 -3.96
C ALA A 11 -3.60 19.09 -3.69
N SER A 12 -3.22 17.88 -3.26
CA SER A 12 -1.84 17.45 -3.12
C SER A 12 -1.13 17.26 -4.46
N LEU A 13 -1.83 16.87 -5.53
CA LEU A 13 -1.23 16.64 -6.84
C LEU A 13 -0.80 17.95 -7.53
N SER A 14 -1.57 19.03 -7.36
CA SER A 14 -1.30 20.34 -7.98
C SER A 14 -0.07 21.05 -7.39
N ARG A 15 0.35 20.69 -6.18
CA ARG A 15 1.58 21.23 -5.57
C ARG A 15 2.85 20.59 -6.13
N LEU A 16 2.76 19.33 -6.58
CA LEU A 16 3.88 18.59 -7.16
C LEU A 16 4.24 19.07 -8.57
N ASP A 17 3.31 19.70 -9.30
CA ASP A 17 3.57 20.23 -10.65
C ASP A 17 4.50 21.46 -10.65
N ARG A 18 4.67 22.13 -9.50
CA ARG A 18 5.64 23.24 -9.34
C ARG A 18 7.05 22.80 -8.98
N LEU A 19 7.26 21.50 -8.71
CA LEU A 19 8.58 20.99 -8.38
C LEU A 19 9.38 20.71 -9.66
N PRO A 20 10.71 20.93 -9.66
CA PRO A 20 11.58 20.51 -10.75
C PRO A 20 11.34 19.04 -11.09
N PRO A 21 11.41 18.64 -12.37
CA PRO A 21 11.09 17.28 -12.81
C PRO A 21 11.91 16.21 -12.06
N VAL A 22 13.16 16.52 -11.70
CA VAL A 22 14.01 15.66 -10.88
C VAL A 22 13.45 15.48 -9.46
N SER A 23 12.99 16.54 -8.81
CA SER A 23 12.39 16.47 -7.48
C SER A 23 11.12 15.61 -7.48
N ARG A 24 10.31 15.70 -8.54
CA ARG A 24 9.11 14.84 -8.71
C ARG A 24 9.48 13.37 -8.83
N LEU A 25 10.53 13.06 -9.60
CA LEU A 25 11.04 11.69 -9.73
C LEU A 25 11.52 11.14 -8.39
N LEU A 26 12.29 11.92 -7.63
CA LEU A 26 12.76 11.53 -6.31
C LEU A 26 11.60 11.28 -5.33
N VAL A 27 10.57 12.13 -5.35
CA VAL A 27 9.36 11.93 -4.54
C VAL A 27 8.63 10.65 -4.96
N ALA A 28 8.47 10.39 -6.26
CA ALA A 28 7.80 9.18 -6.76
C ALA A 28 8.55 7.90 -6.33
N ILE A 29 9.89 7.91 -6.44
CA ILE A 29 10.75 6.83 -5.96
C ILE A 29 10.59 6.66 -4.44
N GLY A 30 10.65 7.76 -3.67
CA GLY A 30 10.47 7.73 -2.22
C GLY A 30 9.12 7.14 -1.81
N LEU A 31 8.03 7.50 -2.48
CA LEU A 31 6.70 6.93 -2.24
C LEU A 31 6.63 5.44 -2.62
N GLY A 32 7.32 5.03 -3.69
CA GLY A 32 7.46 3.62 -4.08
C GLY A 32 8.17 2.81 -3.00
N LEU A 33 9.32 3.29 -2.53
CA LEU A 33 10.10 2.67 -1.46
C LEU A 33 9.30 2.61 -0.14
N ALA A 34 8.62 3.69 0.24
CA ALA A 34 7.77 3.72 1.43
C ALA A 34 6.67 2.66 1.35
N ARG A 35 6.00 2.52 0.20
CA ARG A 35 4.97 1.49 -0.02
C ARG A 35 5.54 0.08 0.11
N TRP A 36 6.74 -0.16 -0.43
CA TRP A 36 7.44 -1.44 -0.30
C TRP A 36 7.83 -1.75 1.15
N GLN A 37 8.30 -0.75 1.90
CA GLN A 37 8.60 -0.88 3.33
C GLN A 37 7.36 -1.25 4.14
N ILE A 38 6.23 -0.58 3.90
CA ILE A 38 4.95 -0.88 4.56
C ILE A 38 4.55 -2.33 4.27
N ARG A 39 4.54 -2.76 3.00
CA ARG A 39 4.20 -4.14 2.62
C ARG A 39 5.09 -5.18 3.29
N LYS A 40 6.41 -4.94 3.31
CA LYS A 40 7.37 -5.81 3.99
C LYS A 40 7.02 -5.93 5.48
N ARG A 41 6.78 -4.81 6.16
CA ARG A 41 6.43 -4.79 7.59
C ARG A 41 5.11 -5.50 7.87
N THR A 42 4.08 -5.26 7.05
CA THR A 42 2.78 -5.93 7.19
C THR A 42 2.90 -7.44 7.02
N ARG A 43 3.64 -7.93 6.01
CA ARG A 43 3.86 -9.37 5.82
C ARG A 43 4.64 -10.01 6.95
N LEU A 44 5.66 -9.33 7.48
CA LEU A 44 6.37 -9.80 8.66
C LEU A 44 5.47 -9.84 9.90
N SER A 45 4.57 -8.88 10.05
CA SER A 45 3.58 -8.88 11.14
C SER A 45 2.58 -10.02 10.97
N LEU A 46 2.12 -10.26 9.74
CA LEU A 46 1.18 -11.35 9.41
C LEU A 46 1.83 -12.72 9.61
N ALA A 47 3.12 -12.87 9.30
CA ALA A 47 3.88 -14.10 9.54
C ALA A 47 4.05 -14.42 11.04
N ARG A 48 3.88 -13.42 11.92
CA ARG A 48 3.98 -13.57 13.38
C ARG A 48 2.62 -13.78 14.06
N LEU A 49 1.52 -13.74 13.31
CA LEU A 49 0.19 -14.00 13.88
C LEU A 49 0.03 -15.49 14.16
N ASP A 50 -0.36 -15.80 15.40
CA ASP A 50 -0.74 -17.14 15.82
C ASP A 50 -2.11 -17.56 15.24
N ASP A 51 -2.36 -18.86 15.17
CA ASP A 51 -3.57 -19.44 14.57
C ASP A 51 -4.88 -18.97 15.22
N HIS A 52 -4.87 -18.56 16.48
CA HIS A 52 -6.05 -18.00 17.14
C HIS A 52 -6.38 -16.59 16.62
N LEU A 53 -5.36 -15.74 16.40
CA LEU A 53 -5.53 -14.41 15.82
C LEU A 53 -5.94 -14.48 14.36
N LEU A 54 -5.40 -15.45 13.61
CA LEU A 54 -5.83 -15.71 12.23
C LEU A 54 -7.32 -16.09 12.18
N ARG A 55 -7.79 -16.93 13.12
CA ARG A 55 -9.20 -17.29 13.23
C ARG A 55 -10.09 -16.11 13.62
N ASP A 56 -9.63 -15.25 14.52
CA ASP A 56 -10.35 -14.04 14.94
C ASP A 56 -10.62 -13.09 13.77
N ILE A 57 -9.63 -12.90 12.88
CA ILE A 57 -9.79 -12.11 11.65
C ILE A 57 -10.40 -12.90 10.48
N GLY A 58 -10.78 -14.16 10.69
CA GLY A 58 -11.37 -15.03 9.66
C GLY A 58 -10.42 -15.44 8.54
N MET A 59 -9.10 -15.44 8.76
CA MET A 59 -8.08 -15.80 7.77
C MET A 59 -7.64 -17.26 7.92
N ALA A 60 -7.63 -18.00 6.81
CA ALA A 60 -7.08 -19.35 6.77
C ALA A 60 -5.53 -19.35 6.76
N PRO A 61 -4.86 -20.34 7.39
CA PRO A 61 -3.40 -20.43 7.39
C PRO A 61 -2.76 -20.46 5.98
N VAL A 62 -3.40 -21.15 5.03
CA VAL A 62 -2.94 -21.20 3.63
C VAL A 62 -2.97 -19.82 2.95
N THR A 63 -3.94 -18.98 3.31
CA THR A 63 -4.04 -17.60 2.82
C THR A 63 -2.93 -16.75 3.42
N ARG A 64 -2.66 -16.89 4.72
CA ARG A 64 -1.51 -16.24 5.37
C ARG A 64 -0.21 -16.58 4.64
N ASP A 65 0.05 -17.86 4.38
CA ASP A 65 1.30 -18.31 3.75
C ASP A 65 1.46 -17.75 2.34
N SER A 66 0.36 -17.76 1.59
CA SER A 66 0.32 -17.17 0.25
C SER A 66 0.62 -15.67 0.28
N GLU A 67 0.05 -14.93 1.24
CA GLU A 67 0.28 -13.49 1.40
C GLU A 67 1.68 -13.15 1.88
N VAL A 68 2.25 -13.94 2.80
CA VAL A 68 3.61 -13.77 3.32
C VAL A 68 4.65 -14.06 2.23
N ALA A 69 4.40 -15.05 1.37
CA ALA A 69 5.27 -15.40 0.26
C ALA A 69 5.32 -14.34 -0.87
N LYS A 70 4.39 -13.39 -0.91
CA LYS A 70 4.38 -12.36 -1.97
C LYS A 70 5.65 -11.49 -1.91
N PRO A 71 6.28 -11.21 -3.06
CA PRO A 71 7.39 -10.26 -3.13
C PRO A 71 6.96 -8.84 -2.71
N PHE A 72 7.80 -8.10 -2.00
CA PHE A 72 7.46 -6.77 -1.43
C PHE A 72 6.97 -5.75 -2.46
N TRP A 73 7.40 -5.88 -3.72
CA TRP A 73 6.99 -5.00 -4.81
C TRP A 73 5.60 -5.31 -5.39
N ARG A 74 5.07 -6.51 -5.15
CA ARG A 74 3.77 -6.96 -5.65
C ARG A 74 2.66 -6.65 -4.64
N ALA A 75 1.53 -6.13 -5.13
CA ALA A 75 0.29 -6.02 -4.37
C ALA A 75 -0.39 -7.39 -4.32
#